data_AF-A0A1G5TUA7-F1
#
_entry.id   AF-A0A1G5TUA7-F1
#
_cell.length_a   1.000
_cell.length_b   1.000
_cell.length_c   1.000
_cell.angle_alpha   90.00
_cell.angle_beta   90.00
_cell.angle_gamma   90.00
#
_symmetry.space_group_name_H-M   'P 1'
#
loop_
_entity.id
_entity.type
_entity.pdbx_description
1 polymer ?
#
loop_
_entity_poly.entity_id
_entity_poly.type
_entity_poly.pdbx_seq_one_letter_code
_entity_poly.pdbx_strand_id
1 'polypeptide(L)'
;MEAFLRQRLESAFVWPTMPVRDAIDLADFLVETTKRYFRFLPGADIVGGDTDVAVVTRYEGFKWIRRKHFYPASLNPLETDHA
;
A
#
# COMPACT_ATOMS: atom_id res chain seq x y z
N MET A 1 -26.77 -19.13 -7.64
CA MET A 1 -25.73 -19.81 -6.83
C MET A 1 -24.48 -18.95 -6.70
N GLU A 2 -23.86 -18.54 -7.82
CA GLU A 2 -22.62 -17.75 -7.80
C GLU A 2 -22.71 -16.42 -7.03
N ALA A 3 -23.76 -15.62 -7.26
CA ALA A 3 -23.96 -14.36 -6.55
C ALA A 3 -24.08 -14.52 -5.02
N PHE A 4 -24.70 -15.61 -4.56
CA PHE A 4 -24.81 -15.94 -3.14
C PHE A 4 -23.46 -16.33 -2.53
N LEU A 5 -22.64 -17.08 -3.28
CA LEU A 5 -21.30 -17.46 -2.82
C LEU A 5 -20.35 -16.27 -2.76
N ARG A 6 -20.37 -15.39 -3.76
CA ARG A 6 -19.58 -14.13 -3.75
C ARG A 6 -19.91 -13.28 -2.54
N GLN A 7 -21.18 -13.04 -2.26
CA GLN A 7 -21.61 -12.23 -1.10
C GLN A 7 -21.13 -12.79 0.24
N ARG A 8 -21.00 -14.12 0.38
CA ARG A 8 -20.56 -14.76 1.64
C ARG A 8 -19.06 -14.98 1.74
N LEU A 9 -18.33 -14.94 0.63
CA LEU A 9 -16.90 -15.20 0.57
C LEU A 9 -16.07 -13.93 0.38
N GLU A 10 -16.68 -12.84 -0.08
CA GLU A 10 -16.00 -11.55 -0.22
C GLU A 10 -16.01 -10.79 1.12
N SER A 11 -14.82 -10.37 1.56
CA SER A 11 -14.65 -9.50 2.73
C SER A 11 -14.46 -8.06 2.24
N ALA A 12 -15.29 -7.13 2.73
CA ALA A 12 -15.13 -5.72 2.45
C ALA A 12 -14.01 -5.13 3.32
N PHE A 13 -12.79 -5.15 2.82
CA PHE A 13 -11.63 -4.62 3.53
C PHE A 13 -11.59 -3.08 3.57
N VAL A 14 -12.27 -2.40 2.64
CA VAL A 14 -12.28 -0.93 2.54
C VAL A 14 -13.69 -0.41 2.77
N TRP A 15 -13.83 0.60 3.64
CA TRP A 15 -15.10 1.27 3.92
C TRP A 15 -14.94 2.79 3.96
N PRO A 16 -15.98 3.59 3.69
CA PRO A 16 -15.85 5.05 3.48
C PRO A 16 -15.27 5.83 4.67
N THR A 17 -15.46 5.35 5.89
CA THR A 17 -14.98 5.99 7.13
C THR A 17 -13.72 5.33 7.69
N MET A 18 -13.01 4.56 6.87
CA MET A 18 -11.75 3.93 7.26
C MET A 18 -10.74 5.01 7.68
N PRO A 19 -10.15 4.91 8.89
CA PRO A 19 -9.04 5.76 9.28
C PRO A 19 -7.89 5.67 8.28
N VAL A 20 -7.24 6.81 8.02
CA VAL A 20 -6.11 6.88 7.08
C VAL A 20 -5.00 5.88 7.43
N ARG A 21 -4.73 5.70 8.73
CA ARG A 21 -3.75 4.72 9.21
C ARG A 21 -4.12 3.29 8.86
N ASP A 22 -5.38 2.91 9.04
CA ASP A 22 -5.87 1.57 8.70
C ASP A 22 -5.75 1.31 7.19
N ALA A 23 -6.00 2.34 6.37
CA ALA A 23 -5.81 2.26 4.91
C ALA A 23 -4.34 2.07 4.52
N ILE A 24 -3.42 2.76 5.20
CA ILE A 24 -1.96 2.61 5.01
C ILE A 24 -1.53 1.18 5.36
N ASP A 25 -1.95 0.69 6.53
CA ASP A 25 -1.57 -0.64 7.03
C ASP A 25 -2.17 -1.74 6.14
N LEU A 26 -3.41 -1.58 5.68
CA LEU A 26 -4.04 -2.49 4.73
C LEU A 26 -3.31 -2.52 3.39
N ALA A 27 -2.92 -1.35 2.85
CA ALA A 27 -2.20 -1.29 1.58
C ALA A 27 -0.85 -2.02 1.66
N ASP A 28 -0.10 -1.82 2.75
CA ASP A 28 1.18 -2.51 2.97
C ASP A 28 0.97 -4.03 3.13
N PHE A 29 -0.06 -4.44 3.87
CA PHE A 29 -0.44 -5.85 4.02
C PHE A 29 -0.76 -6.52 2.67
N LEU A 30 -1.51 -5.86 1.78
CA LEU A 30 -1.87 -6.40 0.47
C LEU A 30 -0.65 -6.55 -0.45
N VAL A 31 0.27 -5.59 -0.42
CA VAL A 31 1.53 -5.67 -1.16
C VAL A 31 2.37 -6.84 -0.63
N GLU A 32 2.54 -6.95 0.69
CA GLU A 32 3.32 -8.01 1.32
C GLU A 32 2.70 -9.40 1.08
N THR A 33 1.37 -9.49 1.10
CA THR A 33 0.64 -10.72 0.75
C THR A 33 0.92 -11.14 -0.69
N THR A 34 0.93 -10.17 -1.62
CA THR A 34 1.22 -10.43 -3.03
C THR A 34 2.66 -10.90 -3.24
N LYS A 35 3.63 -10.27 -2.57
CA LYS A 35 5.04 -10.72 -2.58
C LYS A 35 5.16 -12.16 -2.12
N ARG A 36 4.51 -12.50 -1.00
CA ARG A 36 4.51 -13.87 -0.45
C ARG A 36 3.83 -14.85 -1.40
N TYR A 37 2.73 -14.45 -2.02
CA TYR A 37 2.02 -15.26 -2.99
C TYR A 37 2.93 -15.64 -4.17
N PHE A 38 3.59 -14.67 -4.81
CA PHE A 38 4.51 -14.95 -5.93
C PHE A 38 5.77 -15.71 -5.50
N ARG A 39 6.28 -15.48 -4.29
CA ARG A 39 7.40 -16.24 -3.73
C ARG A 39 7.13 -17.74 -3.63
N PHE A 40 5.88 -18.15 -3.37
CA PHE A 40 5.51 -19.56 -3.22
C PHE A 40 4.94 -20.18 -4.49
N LEU A 41 4.59 -19.38 -5.49
CA LEU A 41 4.13 -19.89 -6.78
C LEU A 41 5.29 -20.50 -7.58
N PRO A 42 5.05 -21.60 -8.33
CA PRO A 42 5.96 -22.03 -9.37
C PRO A 42 6.06 -20.95 -10.46
N GLY A 43 7.27 -20.48 -10.76
CA GLY A 43 7.50 -19.44 -11.76
C GLY A 43 8.51 -18.39 -11.30
N ALA A 44 8.51 -17.25 -11.98
CA ALA A 44 9.38 -16.13 -11.63
C ALA A 44 8.79 -15.31 -10.46
N ASP A 45 9.67 -14.88 -9.56
CA ASP A 45 9.32 -13.93 -8.49
C ASP A 45 9.21 -12.52 -9.08
N ILE A 46 8.00 -12.17 -9.52
CA ILE A 46 7.73 -10.91 -10.25
C ILE A 46 7.24 -9.76 -9.36
N VAL A 47 6.94 -10.03 -8.08
CA VAL A 47 6.53 -9.01 -7.11
C VAL A 47 7.38 -9.14 -5.86
N GLY A 48 8.30 -8.20 -5.65
CA GLY A 48 9.28 -8.26 -4.55
C GLY A 48 9.88 -6.90 -4.20
N GLY A 49 10.98 -6.92 -3.43
CA GLY A 49 11.71 -5.71 -2.98
C GLY A 49 10.97 -4.90 -1.91
N ASP A 50 11.57 -3.83 -1.39
CA ASP A 50 10.87 -3.00 -0.39
C ASP A 50 9.76 -2.14 -1.02
N THR A 51 8.74 -1.81 -0.21
CA THR A 51 7.57 -1.02 -0.61
C THR A 51 7.72 0.44 -0.17
N ASP A 52 7.52 1.37 -1.11
CA ASP A 52 7.30 2.78 -0.81
C ASP A 52 5.79 3.05 -0.64
N VAL A 53 5.43 3.87 0.35
CA VAL A 53 4.06 4.19 0.70
C VAL A 53 3.91 5.70 0.80
N ALA A 54 2.92 6.24 0.11
CA ALA A 54 2.48 7.63 0.23
C ALA A 54 0.97 7.68 0.45
N VAL A 55 0.52 8.75 1.09
CA VAL A 55 -0.89 9.02 1.34
C VAL A 55 -1.27 10.34 0.67
N VAL A 56 -2.51 10.42 0.17
CA VAL A 56 -3.10 11.66 -0.30
C VAL A 56 -4.39 11.93 0.47
N THR A 57 -4.43 12.98 1.26
CA THR A 57 -5.64 13.40 2.00
C THR A 57 -6.08 14.80 1.57
N ARG A 58 -7.35 15.12 1.81
CA ARG A 58 -7.92 16.43 1.41
C ARG A 58 -7.21 17.61 2.07
N TYR A 59 -6.82 17.48 3.33
CA TYR A 59 -6.27 18.58 4.13
C TYR A 59 -4.74 18.62 4.08
N GLU A 60 -4.09 17.47 3.92
CA GLU A 60 -2.63 17.36 3.98
C GLU A 60 -1.98 17.19 2.61
N GLY A 61 -2.77 16.99 1.55
CA GLY A 61 -2.26 16.71 0.22
C GLY A 61 -1.49 15.39 0.17
N PHE A 62 -0.49 15.33 -0.70
CA PHE A 62 0.40 14.18 -0.84
C PHE A 62 1.46 14.19 0.27
N LYS A 63 1.70 13.04 0.90
CA LYS A 63 2.74 12.83 1.92
C LYS A 63 3.37 11.46 1.79
N TRP A 64 4.69 11.38 1.89
CA TRP A 64 5.39 10.10 2.04
C TRP A 64 5.22 9.56 3.46
N ILE A 65 4.80 8.29 3.57
CA ILE A 65 4.79 7.54 4.84
C ILE A 65 6.07 6.73 4.98
N ARG A 66 6.53 6.15 3.86
CA ARG A 66 7.76 5.37 3.77
C ARG A 66 8.33 5.53 2.36
N ARG A 67 9.57 5.96 2.24
CA ARG A 67 10.23 6.13 0.94
C ARG A 67 11.69 5.71 1.02
N LYS A 68 12.16 4.98 0.02
CA LYS A 68 13.59 4.72 -0.19
C LYS A 68 14.29 5.98 -0.67
N HIS A 69 15.37 6.36 0.00
CA HIS A 69 16.25 7.46 -0.45
C HIS A 69 17.47 6.92 -1.22
N PHE A 70 17.22 6.20 -2.32
CA PHE A 70 18.29 5.61 -3.13
C PHE A 70 19.01 6.59 -4.06
N TYR A 71 18.52 7.82 -4.16
CA TYR A 71 19.07 8.88 -5.00
C TYR A 71 19.78 9.94 -4.16
N PRO A 72 20.74 10.69 -4.74
CA PRO A 72 21.36 11.83 -4.07
C PRO A 72 20.30 12.82 -3.57
N ALA A 73 20.62 13.57 -2.51
CA ALA A 73 19.70 14.53 -1.87
C ALA A 73 19.10 15.54 -2.85
N SER A 74 19.79 15.88 -3.94
CA SER A 74 19.28 16.75 -5.00
C SER A 74 18.06 16.19 -5.73
N LEU A 75 17.91 14.87 -5.80
CA LEU A 75 16.76 14.16 -6.39
C LEU A 75 15.78 13.62 -5.33
N ASN A 76 16.16 13.75 -4.05
CA ASN A 76 15.37 13.38 -2.88
C ASN A 76 15.24 14.59 -1.95
N PRO A 77 14.60 15.69 -2.38
CA PRO A 77 14.37 16.82 -1.50
C PRO A 77 13.58 16.36 -0.27
N LEU A 78 14.04 16.75 0.91
CA LEU A 78 13.28 16.57 2.14
C LEU A 78 12.07 17.49 2.05
N GLU A 79 10.86 16.94 2.18
CA GLU A 79 9.66 17.75 2.33
C GLU A 79 9.78 18.44 3.71
N THR A 80 10.21 19.70 3.73
CA THR A 80 10.44 20.48 4.96
C THR A 80 9.22 21.30 5.39
N ASP A 81 8.20 21.38 4.54
CA ASP A 81 7.00 22.21 4.76
C ASP A 81 5.92 21.44 5.55
N HIS A 82 6.31 20.89 6.68
CA HIS A 82 5.41 20.16 7.58
C HIS A 82 5.28 20.92 8.90
N ALA A 83 4.53 22.02 8.87
CA ALA A 83 3.93 22.65 10.04
C ALA A 83 2.42 22.39 10.04
#